data_AF-A0A833VAE4-F1
#
_entry.id   AF-A0A833VAE4-F1
#
_cell.length_a   1.000
_cell.length_b   1.000
_cell.length_c   1.000
_cell.angle_alpha   90.00
_cell.angle_beta   90.00
_cell.angle_gamma   90.00
#
_symmetry.space_group_name_H-M   'P 1'
#
loop_
_entity.id
_entity.type
_entity.pdbx_description
1 polymer ?
#
loop_
_entity_poly.entity_id
_entity_poly.type
_entity_poly.pdbx_seq_one_letter_code
_entity_poly.pdbx_strand_id
1 'polypeptide(L)'
;MLPASPAALPTSNAISAAPRWFSPPMAGHSLFPLGPRLDMTSRTFRSSFVVEAKKATRRENQTWRHTRIRKKVEGTPERPRLSVFRSNKHLHVQVIDDSKMHTLATASTMQKAISQEVPFSSGPTMEVARKIGETIAKACMEKGITKVVFDRGGFYYHGRIQAIADAARENGLDF
;
A
#
# COMPACT_ATOMS: atom_id res chain seq x y z
N MET A 1 41.76 -23.15 -24.95
CA MET A 1 42.44 -22.90 -26.24
C MET A 1 41.39 -23.01 -27.34
N LEU A 2 41.43 -22.03 -28.25
CA LEU A 2 40.51 -21.60 -29.31
C LEU A 2 40.15 -22.68 -30.37
N PRO A 3 39.24 -22.46 -31.36
CA PRO A 3 38.75 -21.17 -31.86
C PRO A 3 37.25 -21.05 -32.22
N ALA A 4 36.82 -19.79 -32.24
CA ALA A 4 35.66 -19.29 -32.98
C ALA A 4 35.93 -19.35 -34.50
N SER A 5 34.87 -19.48 -35.31
CA SER A 5 34.95 -19.21 -36.75
C SER A 5 33.60 -18.73 -37.30
N PRO A 6 33.58 -17.88 -38.36
CA PRO A 6 32.61 -16.80 -38.56
C PRO A 6 31.77 -16.95 -39.86
N ALA A 7 31.22 -15.81 -40.31
CA ALA A 7 30.80 -15.45 -41.67
C ALA A 7 29.37 -15.84 -42.06
N ALA A 8 28.64 -15.11 -42.91
CA ALA A 8 28.76 -13.78 -43.50
C ALA A 8 27.41 -13.51 -44.21
N LEU A 9 27.13 -12.24 -44.47
CA LEU A 9 25.99 -11.73 -45.24
C LEU A 9 25.94 -12.31 -46.66
N PRO A 10 24.76 -12.28 -47.31
CA PRO A 10 24.71 -12.00 -48.74
C PRO A 10 24.05 -10.65 -49.05
N THR A 11 24.76 -9.95 -49.92
CA THR A 11 24.50 -8.68 -50.58
C THR A 11 23.49 -8.78 -51.72
N SER A 12 22.95 -7.60 -52.07
CA SER A 12 22.58 -7.11 -53.40
C SER A 12 21.52 -7.84 -54.21
N ASN A 13 20.49 -7.10 -54.61
CA ASN A 13 20.37 -6.73 -56.02
C ASN A 13 19.58 -5.42 -56.22
N ALA A 14 20.13 -4.61 -57.11
CA ALA A 14 19.62 -3.33 -57.59
C ALA A 14 18.61 -3.52 -58.74
N ILE A 15 18.27 -2.41 -59.41
CA ILE A 15 17.45 -2.22 -60.65
C ILE A 15 16.01 -1.83 -60.29
N SER A 16 15.39 -0.71 -60.71
CA SER A 16 15.49 0.20 -61.88
C SER A 16 14.71 1.50 -61.52
N ALA A 17 15.23 2.70 -61.73
CA ALA A 17 15.20 3.53 -62.95
C ALA A 17 13.81 4.07 -63.40
N ALA A 18 13.60 5.37 -63.08
CA ALA A 18 12.91 6.44 -63.85
C ALA A 18 11.36 6.40 -64.01
N PRO A 19 10.66 7.51 -64.38
CA PRO A 19 11.15 8.84 -64.83
C PRO A 19 10.49 10.10 -64.18
N ARG A 20 11.13 11.24 -64.46
CA ARG A 20 10.70 12.63 -64.22
C ARG A 20 9.75 13.15 -65.30
N TRP A 21 8.45 13.30 -65.06
CA TRP A 21 7.51 14.13 -65.84
C TRP A 21 6.36 14.47 -64.85
N PHE A 22 5.73 15.63 -64.72
CA PHE A 22 5.56 16.80 -65.56
C PHE A 22 4.88 17.85 -64.66
N SER A 23 5.34 19.10 -64.62
CA SER A 23 4.59 20.19 -63.97
C SER A 23 3.54 20.72 -64.95
N PRO A 24 2.23 20.74 -64.61
CA PRO A 24 1.24 21.37 -65.46
C PRO A 24 1.13 22.89 -65.18
N PRO A 25 0.59 23.65 -66.15
CA PRO A 25 0.86 25.07 -66.33
C PRO A 25 -0.13 25.99 -65.60
N MET A 26 0.31 27.20 -65.33
CA MET A 26 -0.53 28.35 -65.01
C MET A 26 -1.30 28.80 -66.26
N ALA A 27 -2.63 28.68 -66.24
CA ALA A 27 -3.53 29.41 -67.14
C ALA A 27 -4.89 29.59 -66.45
N GLY A 28 -5.44 30.79 -66.54
CA GLY A 28 -6.56 31.25 -65.71
C GLY A 28 -7.96 31.02 -66.28
N HIS A 29 -8.89 31.70 -65.61
CA HIS A 29 -10.30 31.95 -65.92
C HIS A 29 -11.29 30.78 -65.82
N SER A 30 -12.08 30.79 -64.74
CA SER A 30 -13.54 30.99 -64.85
C SER A 30 -14.15 31.11 -63.45
N LEU A 31 -15.05 32.08 -63.28
CA LEU A 31 -15.86 32.30 -62.09
C LEU A 31 -16.53 30.99 -61.62
N PHE A 32 -16.26 30.58 -60.38
CA PHE A 32 -17.14 29.68 -59.65
C PHE A 32 -17.73 30.44 -58.45
N PRO A 33 -19.06 30.43 -58.27
CA PRO A 33 -19.71 31.15 -57.18
C PRO A 33 -19.32 30.52 -55.85
N LEU A 34 -19.07 31.38 -54.86
CA LEU A 34 -18.80 31.05 -53.47
C LEU A 34 -19.93 30.19 -52.88
N GLY A 35 -19.78 28.87 -52.93
CA GLY A 35 -20.50 27.96 -52.03
C GLY A 35 -19.86 28.02 -50.63
N PRO A 36 -20.63 27.83 -49.54
CA PRO A 36 -20.07 27.85 -48.21
C PRO A 36 -19.09 26.69 -48.09
N ARG A 37 -17.84 27.03 -47.78
CA ARG A 37 -16.77 26.10 -47.41
C ARG A 37 -17.30 25.27 -46.23
N LEU A 38 -17.64 24.01 -46.46
CA LEU A 38 -17.77 23.05 -45.37
C LEU A 38 -16.39 22.97 -44.72
N ASP A 39 -16.21 23.68 -43.61
CA ASP A 39 -15.03 23.57 -42.78
C ASP A 39 -14.98 22.14 -42.22
N MET A 40 -14.33 21.24 -42.96
CA MET A 40 -13.82 19.97 -42.45
C MET A 40 -12.59 20.22 -41.56
N THR A 41 -12.70 21.15 -40.61
CA THR A 41 -11.69 21.29 -39.56
C THR A 41 -12.24 20.78 -38.25
N SER A 42 -11.64 19.66 -37.86
CA SER A 42 -11.48 19.18 -36.49
C SER A 42 -12.75 18.97 -35.68
N ARG A 43 -13.25 17.74 -35.70
CA ARG A 43 -13.56 17.07 -34.44
C ARG A 43 -13.18 15.61 -34.55
N THR A 44 -11.87 15.35 -34.50
CA THR A 44 -11.41 14.10 -33.91
C THR A 44 -11.97 14.09 -32.49
N PHE A 45 -13.04 13.35 -32.27
CA PHE A 45 -13.55 13.08 -30.93
C PHE A 45 -12.49 12.23 -30.22
N ARG A 46 -11.38 12.85 -29.80
CA ARG A 46 -10.59 12.32 -28.71
C ARG A 46 -11.51 12.42 -27.52
N SER A 47 -12.22 11.33 -27.23
CA SER A 47 -12.66 11.10 -25.86
C SER A 47 -11.37 11.16 -25.04
N SER A 48 -11.15 12.29 -24.38
CA SER A 48 -10.14 12.39 -23.36
C SER A 48 -10.50 11.29 -22.36
N PHE A 49 -9.75 10.20 -22.35
CA PHE A 49 -9.91 9.15 -21.37
C PHE A 49 -9.56 9.78 -20.03
N VAL A 50 -10.55 10.32 -19.33
CA VAL A 50 -10.35 10.90 -18.01
C VAL A 50 -10.16 9.72 -17.07
N VAL A 51 -8.91 9.38 -16.79
CA VAL A 51 -8.59 8.43 -15.72
C VAL A 51 -8.77 9.16 -14.40
N GLU A 52 -9.98 9.08 -13.82
CA GLU A 52 -10.20 9.55 -12.46
C GLU A 52 -9.52 8.60 -11.48
N ALA A 53 -8.47 9.07 -10.81
CA ALA A 53 -7.84 8.31 -9.73
C ALA A 53 -8.82 8.16 -8.57
N LYS A 54 -9.29 6.93 -8.32
CA LYS A 54 -10.16 6.64 -7.18
C LYS A 54 -9.42 7.00 -5.89
N LYS A 55 -9.91 8.02 -5.17
CA LYS A 55 -9.34 8.44 -3.89
C LYS A 55 -9.56 7.32 -2.86
N ALA A 56 -8.49 6.61 -2.51
CA ALA A 56 -8.55 5.51 -1.55
C ALA A 56 -8.97 6.03 -0.16
N THR A 57 -9.87 5.30 0.49
CA THR A 57 -10.34 5.66 1.83
C THR A 57 -9.25 5.48 2.88
N ARG A 58 -9.37 6.15 4.03
CA ARG A 58 -8.40 5.99 5.14
C ARG A 58 -8.27 4.53 5.59
N ARG A 59 -9.36 3.77 5.56
CA ARG A 59 -9.41 2.35 5.94
C ARG A 59 -8.70 1.46 4.91
N GLU A 60 -8.91 1.70 3.62
CA GLU A 60 -8.18 1.01 2.55
C GLU A 60 -6.67 1.25 2.67
N ASN A 61 -6.25 2.50 2.82
CA ASN A 61 -4.84 2.86 2.98
C ASN A 61 -4.20 2.24 4.23
N GLN A 62 -4.95 2.11 5.33
CA GLN A 62 -4.46 1.41 6.52
C GLN A 62 -4.39 -0.10 6.29
N THR A 63 -5.39 -0.70 5.65
CA THR A 63 -5.41 -2.13 5.33
C THR A 63 -4.25 -2.51 4.41
N TRP A 64 -3.96 -1.71 3.38
CA TRP A 64 -2.83 -1.96 2.48
C TRP A 64 -1.48 -1.87 3.19
N ARG A 65 -1.30 -0.90 4.10
CA ARG A 65 -0.10 -0.81 4.94
C ARG A 65 0.01 -2.02 5.86
N HIS A 66 -1.10 -2.44 6.45
CA HIS A 66 -1.17 -3.60 7.34
C HIS A 66 -0.77 -4.89 6.61
N THR A 67 -1.37 -5.16 5.45
CA THR A 67 -1.02 -6.31 4.62
C THR A 67 0.45 -6.26 4.19
N ARG A 68 1.00 -5.09 3.85
CA ARG A 68 2.42 -4.94 3.50
C ARG A 68 3.35 -5.30 4.66
N ILE A 69 3.00 -4.90 5.89
CA ILE A 69 3.79 -5.22 7.09
C ILE A 69 3.73 -6.73 7.36
N ARG A 70 2.54 -7.33 7.25
CA ARG A 70 2.33 -8.78 7.46
C ARG A 70 3.07 -9.68 6.47
N LYS A 71 3.52 -9.16 5.32
CA LYS A 71 4.42 -9.92 4.43
C LYS A 71 5.79 -10.19 5.04
N LYS A 72 6.19 -9.45 6.09
CA LYS A 72 7.50 -9.58 6.76
C LYS A 72 7.37 -10.07 8.20
N VAL A 73 6.22 -9.85 8.82
CA VAL A 73 5.98 -10.11 10.25
C VAL A 73 5.01 -11.27 10.36
N GLU A 74 5.50 -12.40 10.83
CA GLU A 74 4.75 -13.64 11.04
C GLU A 74 4.93 -14.09 12.49
N GLY A 75 3.86 -14.57 13.12
CA GLY A 75 3.87 -15.09 14.49
C GLY A 75 4.14 -16.59 14.52
N THR A 76 5.26 -16.99 15.10
CA THR A 76 5.58 -18.40 15.37
C THR A 76 5.16 -18.77 16.82
N PRO A 77 5.08 -20.06 17.17
CA PRO A 77 4.80 -20.46 18.56
C PRO A 77 5.87 -19.96 19.54
N GLU A 78 7.13 -19.84 19.10
CA GLU A 78 8.23 -19.30 19.92
C GLU A 78 8.19 -17.78 20.04
N ARG A 79 7.75 -17.09 18.97
CA ARG A 79 7.69 -15.64 18.91
C ARG A 79 6.34 -15.19 18.32
N PRO A 80 5.26 -15.24 19.12
CA PRO A 80 3.94 -14.87 18.65
C PRO A 80 3.85 -13.38 18.30
N ARG A 81 2.90 -13.05 17.41
CA ARG A 81 2.72 -11.70 16.87
C ARG A 81 1.81 -10.89 17.79
N LEU A 82 2.30 -9.76 18.29
CA LEU A 82 1.53 -8.78 19.05
C LEU A 82 0.92 -7.75 18.09
N SER A 83 -0.37 -7.91 17.80
CA SER A 83 -1.15 -7.09 16.88
C SER A 83 -1.84 -5.94 17.62
N VAL A 84 -1.56 -4.70 17.22
CA VAL A 84 -2.22 -3.51 17.77
C VAL A 84 -3.28 -2.97 16.81
N PHE A 85 -4.50 -2.77 17.30
CA PHE A 85 -5.56 -2.10 16.57
C PHE A 85 -6.10 -0.89 17.34
N ARG A 86 -6.24 0.22 16.62
CA ARG A 86 -6.74 1.48 17.17
C ARG A 86 -7.97 1.94 16.39
N SER A 87 -9.11 1.99 17.07
CA SER A 87 -10.29 2.67 16.57
C SER A 87 -10.30 4.14 17.03
N ASN A 88 -11.38 4.88 16.71
CA ASN A 88 -11.52 6.25 17.16
C ASN A 88 -11.65 6.32 18.69
N LYS A 89 -12.37 5.37 19.30
CA LYS A 89 -12.71 5.35 20.73
C LYS A 89 -11.93 4.33 21.55
N HIS A 90 -11.44 3.25 20.94
CA HIS A 90 -10.91 2.10 21.67
C HIS A 90 -9.56 1.63 21.13
N LEU A 91 -8.78 1.01 22.01
CA LEU A 91 -7.55 0.29 21.69
C LEU A 91 -7.75 -1.19 21.97
N HIS A 92 -7.24 -2.01 21.06
CA HIS A 92 -7.26 -3.46 21.16
C HIS A 92 -5.87 -3.99 20.86
N VAL A 93 -5.39 -4.90 21.69
CA VAL A 93 -4.11 -5.58 21.53
C VAL A 93 -4.35 -7.07 21.67
N GLN A 94 -3.73 -7.84 20.77
CA GLN A 94 -3.86 -9.29 20.71
C GLN A 94 -2.49 -9.90 20.49
N VAL A 95 -2.21 -11.00 21.17
CA VAL A 95 -1.03 -11.84 20.93
C VAL A 95 -1.50 -13.11 20.25
N ILE A 96 -1.03 -13.34 19.03
CA ILE A 96 -1.55 -14.36 18.12
C ILE A 96 -0.40 -15.29 17.70
N ASP A 97 -0.66 -16.59 17.78
CA ASP A 97 0.14 -17.61 17.10
C ASP A 97 -0.50 -17.86 15.73
N ASP A 98 0.18 -17.43 14.66
CA ASP A 98 -0.34 -17.53 13.29
C ASP A 98 -0.30 -18.99 12.77
N SER A 99 0.55 -19.85 13.35
CA SER A 99 0.62 -21.28 12.98
C SER A 99 -0.61 -22.06 13.42
N LYS A 100 -1.11 -21.74 14.62
CA LYS A 100 -2.31 -22.35 15.20
C LYS A 100 -3.58 -21.53 14.93
N MET A 101 -3.44 -20.35 14.33
CA MET A 101 -4.49 -19.34 14.18
C MET A 101 -5.21 -19.06 15.52
N HIS A 102 -4.46 -19.11 16.63
CA HIS A 102 -5.01 -19.03 17.97
C HIS A 102 -4.52 -17.77 18.69
N THR A 103 -5.44 -17.08 19.36
CA THR A 103 -5.09 -15.88 20.12
C THR A 103 -4.76 -16.26 21.55
N LEU A 104 -3.51 -16.07 21.95
CA LEU A 104 -2.99 -16.45 23.25
C LEU A 104 -3.46 -15.47 24.32
N ALA A 105 -3.32 -14.17 24.10
CA ALA A 105 -3.71 -13.14 25.06
C ALA A 105 -4.40 -11.96 24.37
N THR A 106 -5.33 -11.31 25.07
CA THR A 106 -6.04 -10.13 24.56
C THR A 106 -6.17 -9.07 25.64
N ALA A 107 -5.95 -7.82 25.27
CA ALA A 107 -6.16 -6.66 26.12
C ALA A 107 -6.96 -5.60 25.34
N SER A 108 -7.96 -5.01 25.98
CA SER A 108 -8.86 -4.05 25.34
C SER A 108 -9.34 -3.01 26.34
N THR A 109 -9.51 -1.76 25.90
CA THR A 109 -10.15 -0.72 26.72
C THR A 109 -11.55 -1.09 27.19
N MET A 110 -12.21 -2.05 26.53
CA MET A 110 -13.56 -2.53 26.90
C MET A 110 -13.55 -3.57 28.01
N GLN A 111 -12.39 -4.12 28.40
CA GLN A 111 -12.32 -5.07 29.51
C GLN A 111 -12.56 -4.33 30.83
N LYS A 112 -13.30 -4.97 31.75
CA LYS A 112 -13.72 -4.37 33.02
C LYS A 112 -12.54 -3.81 33.83
N ALA A 113 -11.44 -4.56 33.89
CA ALA A 113 -10.22 -4.15 34.59
C ALA A 113 -9.69 -2.79 34.11
N ILE A 114 -9.66 -2.55 32.80
CA ILE A 114 -9.10 -1.32 32.22
C ILE A 114 -10.16 -0.20 32.20
N SER A 115 -11.42 -0.54 31.95
CA SER A 115 -12.52 0.41 31.85
C SER A 115 -12.85 1.09 33.18
N GLN A 116 -12.65 0.41 34.32
CA GLN A 116 -12.89 0.98 35.65
C GLN A 116 -11.75 1.90 36.08
N GLU A 117 -10.54 1.60 35.67
CA GLU A 117 -9.35 2.31 36.12
C GLU A 117 -9.11 3.65 35.41
N VAL A 118 -9.46 3.76 34.13
CA VAL A 118 -9.21 5.00 33.37
C VAL A 118 -10.44 5.35 32.52
N PRO A 119 -11.34 6.20 33.04
CA PRO A 119 -12.39 6.76 32.21
C PRO A 119 -11.80 7.74 31.20
N PHE A 120 -12.16 7.58 29.93
CA PHE A 120 -11.82 8.54 28.88
C PHE A 120 -13.09 8.91 28.10
N SER A 121 -13.23 10.20 27.75
CA SER A 121 -14.47 10.72 27.16
C SER A 121 -14.54 10.51 25.64
N SER A 122 -13.55 11.01 24.89
CA SER A 122 -13.63 11.07 23.41
C SER A 122 -12.76 10.04 22.69
N GLY A 123 -11.69 9.57 23.32
CA GLY A 123 -10.79 8.58 22.74
C GLY A 123 -9.68 8.17 23.70
N PRO A 124 -8.91 7.13 23.35
CA PRO A 124 -7.92 6.57 24.26
C PRO A 124 -6.70 7.48 24.31
N THR A 125 -6.36 7.94 25.51
CA THR A 125 -5.18 8.76 25.86
C THR A 125 -3.90 7.92 25.87
N MET A 126 -2.73 8.56 25.95
CA MET A 126 -1.44 7.86 26.07
C MET A 126 -1.34 7.04 27.36
N GLU A 127 -1.95 7.50 28.45
CA GLU A 127 -2.01 6.78 29.73
C GLU A 127 -2.76 5.44 29.60
N VAL A 128 -3.90 5.46 28.90
CA VAL A 128 -4.68 4.25 28.60
C VAL A 128 -3.84 3.25 27.79
N ALA A 129 -3.05 3.75 26.84
CA ALA A 129 -2.13 2.93 26.06
C ALA A 129 -1.04 2.26 26.93
N ARG A 130 -0.45 2.98 27.89
CA ARG A 130 0.53 2.40 28.83
C ARG A 130 -0.07 1.28 29.67
N LYS A 131 -1.25 1.50 30.26
CA LYS A 131 -1.97 0.47 31.01
C LYS A 131 -2.30 -0.77 30.18
N ILE A 132 -2.67 -0.59 28.90
CA ILE A 132 -2.86 -1.73 27.99
C ILE A 132 -1.56 -2.49 27.76
N GLY A 133 -0.43 -1.79 27.62
CA GLY A 133 0.90 -2.39 27.53
C GLY A 133 1.28 -3.20 28.77
N GLU A 134 1.01 -2.66 29.97
CA GLU A 134 1.25 -3.36 31.24
C GLU A 134 0.36 -4.60 31.40
N THR A 135 -0.93 -4.48 31.13
CA THR A 135 -1.90 -5.58 31.28
C THR A 135 -1.64 -6.71 30.30
N ILE A 136 -1.33 -6.41 29.03
CA ILE A 136 -0.99 -7.46 28.06
C ILE A 136 0.33 -8.15 28.44
N ALA A 137 1.29 -7.40 29.00
CA ALA A 137 2.56 -7.95 29.39
C ALA A 137 2.43 -8.98 30.51
N LYS A 138 1.70 -8.60 31.57
CA LYS A 138 1.36 -9.50 32.69
C LYS A 138 0.65 -10.76 32.19
N ALA A 139 -0.34 -10.61 31.31
CA ALA A 139 -1.07 -11.74 30.73
C ALA A 139 -0.19 -12.67 29.85
N CYS A 140 0.88 -12.15 29.24
CA CYS A 140 1.84 -12.96 28.48
C CYS A 140 2.81 -13.70 29.39
N MET A 141 3.28 -13.03 30.45
CA MET A 141 4.15 -13.63 31.46
C MET A 141 3.47 -14.81 32.18
N GLU A 142 2.19 -14.66 32.54
CA GLU A 142 1.38 -15.75 33.13
C GLU A 142 1.31 -16.98 32.21
N LYS A 143 1.44 -16.78 30.90
CA LYS A 143 1.43 -17.84 29.87
C LYS A 143 2.82 -18.30 29.48
N GLY A 144 3.87 -17.77 30.11
CA GLY A 144 5.27 -18.10 29.82
C GLY A 144 5.79 -17.56 28.48
N ILE A 145 5.17 -16.51 27.93
CA ILE A 145 5.57 -15.91 26.66
C ILE A 145 6.44 -14.67 26.93
N THR A 146 7.72 -14.75 26.58
CA THR A 146 8.70 -13.66 26.78
C THR A 146 9.03 -12.91 25.50
N LYS A 147 9.17 -13.63 24.38
CA LYS A 147 9.54 -13.06 23.08
C LYS A 147 8.31 -12.88 22.21
N VAL A 148 8.13 -11.68 21.63
CA VAL A 148 7.04 -11.41 20.68
C VAL A 148 7.53 -10.63 19.47
N VAL A 149 6.79 -10.66 18.36
CA VAL A 149 7.02 -9.73 17.24
C VAL A 149 5.97 -8.62 17.29
N PHE A 150 6.41 -7.37 17.24
CA PHE A 150 5.49 -6.22 17.30
C PHE A 150 4.88 -5.90 15.93
N ASP A 151 3.56 -6.04 15.80
CA ASP A 151 2.77 -5.66 14.64
C ASP A 151 1.95 -4.38 14.94
N ARG A 152 2.43 -3.27 14.38
CA ARG A 152 1.84 -1.93 14.53
C ARG A 152 0.51 -1.72 13.78
N GLY A 153 -0.07 -2.74 13.13
CA GLY A 153 -1.45 -2.66 12.64
C GLY A 153 -1.68 -1.71 11.46
N GLY A 154 -0.65 -1.40 10.68
CA GLY A 154 -0.72 -0.40 9.59
C GLY A 154 -0.75 1.07 10.06
N PHE A 155 -0.55 1.32 11.35
CA PHE A 155 -0.39 2.66 11.90
C PHE A 155 1.10 3.05 12.03
N TYR A 156 1.37 4.34 12.22
CA TYR A 156 2.73 4.83 12.46
C TYR A 156 3.18 4.49 13.88
N TYR A 157 4.45 4.12 14.03
CA TYR A 157 5.06 3.91 15.34
C TYR A 157 5.34 5.27 15.98
N HIS A 158 4.32 5.82 16.63
CA HIS A 158 4.37 7.12 17.30
C HIS A 158 3.24 7.23 18.33
N GLY A 159 3.40 8.14 19.29
CA GLY A 159 2.39 8.48 20.29
C GLY A 159 1.87 7.24 21.01
N ARG A 160 0.57 6.96 20.87
CA ARG A 160 -0.12 5.86 21.57
C ARG A 160 0.45 4.47 21.25
N ILE A 161 0.93 4.24 20.03
CA ILE A 161 1.44 2.93 19.62
C ILE A 161 2.82 2.70 20.19
N GLN A 162 3.64 3.76 20.20
CA GLN A 162 4.91 3.75 20.89
C GLN A 162 4.72 3.57 22.40
N ALA A 163 3.75 4.25 23.02
CA ALA A 163 3.45 4.10 24.44
C ALA A 163 3.04 2.67 24.86
N ILE A 164 2.28 1.95 24.01
CA ILE A 164 1.97 0.52 24.25
C ILE A 164 3.26 -0.30 24.21
N ALA A 165 4.13 -0.03 23.23
CA ALA A 165 5.36 -0.77 23.05
C ALA A 165 6.34 -0.53 24.21
N ASP A 166 6.55 0.72 24.60
CA ASP A 166 7.45 1.08 25.69
C ASP A 166 6.98 0.46 27.01
N ALA A 167 5.69 0.56 27.32
CA ALA A 167 5.12 -0.09 28.51
C ALA A 167 5.24 -1.62 28.48
N ALA A 168 5.05 -2.26 27.32
CA ALA A 168 5.23 -3.71 27.21
C ALA A 168 6.69 -4.13 27.44
N ARG A 169 7.66 -3.34 26.98
CA ARG A 169 9.09 -3.58 27.21
C ARG A 169 9.48 -3.40 28.67
N GLU A 170 8.97 -2.36 29.33
CA GLU A 170 9.20 -2.12 30.77
C GLU A 170 8.70 -3.28 31.64
N ASN A 171 7.66 -3.99 31.19
CA ASN A 171 7.09 -5.16 31.89
C ASN A 171 7.67 -6.50 31.40
N GLY A 172 8.81 -6.48 30.71
CA GLY A 172 9.60 -7.70 30.44
C GLY A 172 9.23 -8.48 29.17
N LEU A 173 8.48 -7.89 28.23
CA LEU A 173 8.38 -8.46 26.88
C LEU A 173 9.51 -7.98 25.98
N ASP A 174 10.17 -8.94 25.36
CA ASP A 174 11.27 -8.69 24.43
C ASP A 174 10.76 -8.69 22.98
N PHE A 175 10.90 -7.54 22.30
CA PHE A 175 10.59 -7.39 20.88
C PHE A 175 11.29 -6.25 20.13
#